data_AF-A0A0B7ASZ7-F1
#
_entry.id   AF-A0A0B7ASZ7-F1
#
_cell.length_a   1.000
_cell.length_b   1.000
_cell.length_c   1.000
_cell.angle_alpha   90.00
_cell.angle_beta   90.00
_cell.angle_gamma   90.00
#
_symmetry.space_group_name_H-M   'P 1'
#
loop_
_entity.id
_entity.type
_entity.pdbx_description
1 polymer ?
#
loop_
_entity_poly.entity_id
_entity_poly.type
_entity_poly.pdbx_seq_one_letter_code
_entity_poly.pdbx_strand_id
1 'polypeptide(L)'
;VSGEGNRKSEYNLDIQQKLGFDDDAITSTTQTTWEHKLHVEETNLSLGVCVPPLYGNICLSKLINFIEMCRLLGADKVFLYIYDIPKDILSFLQNYTGSQPDILTLVLWNFPITNQRTSQTDNNQDIWNHGQLLAVQHCLYTNMAQFDWLLFIDIDEMLVPLKARTWPELLSGIVGLD
;
A
#
# COMPACT_ATOMS: atom_id res chain seq x y z
N VAL A 1 -13.44 -32.20 8.01
CA VAL A 1 -12.89 -30.83 8.17
C VAL A 1 -12.87 -30.22 6.78
N SER A 2 -13.96 -29.55 6.38
CA SER A 2 -14.21 -29.15 4.98
C SER A 2 -14.90 -27.78 4.89
N GLY A 3 -14.61 -26.89 5.85
CA GLY A 3 -15.33 -25.61 6.03
C GLY A 3 -14.46 -24.35 6.00
N GLU A 4 -13.17 -24.44 5.65
CA GLU A 4 -12.25 -23.28 5.63
C GLU A 4 -12.08 -22.68 4.23
N GLY A 5 -12.04 -23.50 3.18
CA GLY A 5 -11.90 -23.03 1.80
C GLY A 5 -13.07 -22.14 1.34
N ASN A 6 -14.31 -22.52 1.70
CA ASN A 6 -15.51 -21.78 1.29
C ASN A 6 -15.65 -20.42 1.99
N ARG A 7 -15.10 -20.28 3.20
CA ARG A 7 -15.14 -19.02 3.98
C ARG A 7 -14.13 -17.99 3.48
N LYS A 8 -13.04 -18.40 2.83
CA LYS A 8 -12.04 -17.48 2.24
C LYS A 8 -12.52 -16.90 0.90
N SER A 9 -13.24 -17.69 0.09
CA SER A 9 -13.83 -17.22 -1.18
C SER A 9 -15.00 -16.26 -0.97
N GLU A 10 -15.92 -16.57 -0.05
CA GLU A 10 -17.04 -15.67 0.29
C GLU A 10 -16.57 -14.34 0.89
N TYR A 11 -15.47 -14.37 1.66
CA TYR A 11 -14.86 -13.17 2.23
C TYR A 11 -14.27 -12.22 1.19
N ASN A 12 -13.57 -12.75 0.18
CA ASN A 12 -12.98 -11.95 -0.89
C ASN A 12 -14.05 -11.34 -1.83
N LEU A 13 -15.17 -12.04 -2.04
CA LEU A 13 -16.30 -11.54 -2.82
C LEU A 13 -17.03 -10.38 -2.13
N ASP A 14 -17.20 -10.44 -0.80
CA ASP A 14 -17.83 -9.35 -0.01
C ASP A 14 -16.95 -8.10 0.05
N ILE A 15 -15.62 -8.24 -0.06
CA ILE A 15 -14.68 -7.10 -0.13
C ILE A 15 -14.78 -6.36 -1.46
N GLN A 16 -14.83 -7.08 -2.59
CA GLN A 16 -14.91 -6.45 -3.91
C GLN A 16 -16.20 -5.65 -4.09
N GLN A 17 -17.31 -6.12 -3.50
CA GLN A 17 -18.59 -5.45 -3.61
C GLN A 17 -18.71 -4.17 -2.76
N LYS A 18 -17.91 -4.03 -1.69
CA LYS A 18 -17.91 -2.86 -0.80
C LYS A 18 -17.00 -1.71 -1.24
N LEU A 19 -16.13 -1.92 -2.23
CA LEU A 19 -15.11 -0.94 -2.65
C LEU A 19 -15.52 0.00 -3.79
N GLY A 20 -16.75 -0.11 -4.32
CA GLY A 20 -17.40 0.95 -5.13
C GLY A 20 -16.50 1.67 -6.14
N PHE A 21 -15.91 0.93 -7.08
CA PHE A 21 -15.18 1.53 -8.21
C PHE A 21 -16.18 2.18 -9.17
N ASP A 22 -16.06 3.49 -9.35
CA ASP A 22 -16.84 4.29 -10.30
C ASP A 22 -15.86 5.06 -11.21
N ASP A 23 -16.02 4.92 -12.53
CA ASP A 23 -14.98 5.18 -13.54
C ASP A 23 -15.07 6.56 -14.23
N ASP A 24 -15.96 7.48 -13.82
CA ASP A 24 -16.23 8.69 -14.62
C ASP A 24 -16.32 9.99 -13.81
N ALA A 25 -15.23 10.78 -13.78
CA ALA A 25 -15.30 12.24 -13.60
C ALA A 25 -13.99 12.96 -13.96
N ILE A 26 -13.77 13.23 -15.25
CA ILE A 26 -12.80 14.26 -15.68
C ILE A 26 -13.53 15.26 -16.58
N THR A 27 -13.87 16.43 -16.05
CA THR A 27 -13.70 17.72 -16.75
C THR A 27 -14.02 18.91 -15.85
N SER A 28 -13.01 19.76 -15.58
CA SER A 28 -13.12 21.20 -15.84
C SER A 28 -11.74 21.83 -15.86
N THR A 29 -11.46 22.57 -16.94
CA THR A 29 -10.23 23.32 -17.16
C THR A 29 -10.48 24.77 -16.75
N THR A 30 -9.57 25.38 -15.99
CA THR A 30 -9.48 26.84 -15.88
C THR A 30 -8.06 27.31 -16.16
N GLN A 31 -7.97 28.32 -17.02
CA GLN A 31 -6.77 28.96 -17.54
C GLN A 31 -6.25 29.99 -16.54
N THR A 32 -4.93 30.02 -16.30
CA THR A 32 -4.28 31.06 -15.48
C THR A 32 -3.12 31.74 -16.21
N THR A 33 -3.09 33.06 -16.06
CA THR A 33 -2.13 34.04 -16.57
C THR A 33 -0.78 33.97 -15.82
N TRP A 34 0.32 34.19 -16.54
CA TRP A 34 1.69 34.05 -16.04
C TRP A 34 2.23 35.36 -15.43
N GLU A 35 2.38 35.40 -14.10
CA GLU A 35 3.21 36.38 -13.41
C GLU A 35 4.52 35.71 -12.96
N HIS A 36 5.67 36.21 -13.44
CA HIS A 36 6.98 35.74 -13.00
C HIS A 36 7.25 36.18 -11.56
N LYS A 37 6.85 35.33 -10.61
CA LYS A 37 7.37 35.34 -9.24
C LYS A 37 8.45 34.26 -9.19
N LEU A 38 9.68 34.62 -8.84
CA LEU A 38 10.71 33.65 -8.44
C LEU A 38 10.19 32.93 -7.19
N HIS A 39 9.49 31.83 -7.39
CA HIS A 39 9.25 30.83 -6.37
C HIS A 39 10.55 30.05 -6.24
N VAL A 40 11.15 30.07 -5.05
CA VAL A 40 11.81 28.86 -4.59
C VAL A 40 10.65 27.88 -4.41
N GLU A 41 10.47 26.97 -5.36
CA GLU A 41 9.58 25.83 -5.15
C GLU A 41 10.17 25.04 -3.99
N GLU A 42 9.56 25.09 -2.81
CA GLU A 42 9.70 23.97 -1.86
C GLU A 42 9.22 22.75 -2.64
N THR A 43 10.15 21.96 -3.16
CA THR A 43 9.84 20.71 -3.85
C THR A 43 9.27 19.77 -2.80
N ASN A 44 7.95 19.79 -2.63
CA ASN A 44 7.25 18.82 -1.80
C ASN A 44 7.32 17.48 -2.53
N LEU A 45 8.44 16.78 -2.33
CA LEU A 45 8.65 15.44 -2.87
C LEU A 45 7.56 14.52 -2.34
N SER A 46 6.80 13.94 -3.25
CA SER A 46 5.77 12.98 -2.95
C SER A 46 6.37 11.60 -2.68
N LEU A 47 5.93 10.95 -1.61
CA LEU A 47 6.47 9.69 -1.14
C LEU A 47 5.38 8.67 -0.82
N GLY A 48 5.39 7.57 -1.56
CA GLY A 48 4.57 6.39 -1.28
C GLY A 48 5.34 5.34 -0.50
N VAL A 49 4.64 4.58 0.35
CA VAL A 49 5.17 3.43 1.10
C VAL A 49 4.46 2.17 0.65
N CYS A 50 5.22 1.21 0.15
CA CYS A 50 4.77 -0.09 -0.31
C CYS A 50 5.10 -1.13 0.75
N VAL A 51 4.07 -1.66 1.41
CA VAL A 51 4.21 -2.75 2.38
C VAL A 51 3.93 -4.07 1.68
N PRO A 52 4.82 -5.07 1.80
CA PRO A 52 4.62 -6.37 1.19
C PRO A 52 3.44 -7.12 1.82
N PRO A 53 3.07 -8.29 1.28
CA PRO A 53 1.85 -8.98 1.68
C PRO A 53 1.82 -9.29 3.18
N LEU A 54 0.78 -8.80 3.83
CA LEU A 54 0.47 -9.08 5.21
C LEU A 54 -0.20 -10.44 5.33
N TYR A 55 0.34 -11.30 6.19
CA TYR A 55 -0.18 -12.64 6.45
C TYR A 55 0.07 -13.07 7.90
N GLY A 56 -0.69 -14.07 8.34
CA GLY A 56 -0.56 -14.65 9.67
C GLY A 56 -1.13 -13.76 10.77
N ASN A 57 -0.64 -13.95 12.00
CA ASN A 57 -1.12 -13.19 13.15
C ASN A 57 -0.39 -11.85 13.25
N ILE A 58 -1.14 -10.75 13.15
CA ILE A 58 -0.60 -9.39 13.18
C ILE A 58 -1.10 -8.69 14.45
N CYS A 59 -0.17 -8.08 15.17
CA CYS A 59 -0.49 -7.27 16.34
C CYS A 59 -1.06 -5.91 15.90
N LEU A 60 -2.32 -5.64 16.23
CA LEU A 60 -3.02 -4.41 15.84
C LEU A 60 -2.26 -3.13 16.23
N SER A 61 -1.71 -3.09 17.45
CA SER A 61 -0.98 -1.91 17.93
C SER A 61 0.31 -1.66 17.16
N LYS A 62 1.03 -2.71 16.75
CA LYS A 62 2.22 -2.57 15.90
C LYS A 62 1.86 -2.03 14.51
N LEU A 63 0.78 -2.53 13.93
CA LEU A 63 0.29 -2.09 12.62
C LEU A 63 -0.16 -0.61 12.64
N ILE A 64 -0.91 -0.20 13.67
CA ILE A 64 -1.30 1.22 13.83
C ILE A 64 -0.05 2.09 14.01
N ASN A 65 0.88 1.69 14.89
CA ASN A 65 2.11 2.44 15.11
C ASN A 65 2.92 2.58 13.83
N PHE A 66 3.02 1.53 13.02
CA PHE A 66 3.69 1.59 11.72
C PHE A 66 3.03 2.63 10.79
N ILE A 67 1.71 2.55 10.60
CA ILE A 67 0.97 3.46 9.71
C ILE A 67 1.12 4.92 10.16
N GLU A 68 0.97 5.19 11.46
CA GLU A 68 1.13 6.54 12.01
C GLU A 68 2.58 7.03 11.93
N MET A 69 3.57 6.15 12.12
CA MET A 69 4.98 6.49 11.94
C MET A 69 5.29 6.84 10.49
N CYS A 70 4.78 6.11 9.50
CA CYS A 70 4.92 6.47 8.08
C CYS A 70 4.39 7.88 7.81
N ARG A 71 3.19 8.19 8.34
CA ARG A 71 2.59 9.52 8.23
C ARG A 71 3.43 10.60 8.90
N LEU A 72 3.90 10.36 10.13
CA LEU A 72 4.76 11.30 10.87
C LEU A 72 6.09 11.56 10.15
N LEU A 73 6.61 10.56 9.45
CA LEU A 73 7.84 10.67 8.65
C LEU A 73 7.60 11.23 7.24
N GLY A 74 6.38 11.66 6.92
CA GLY A 74 6.07 12.40 5.70
C GLY A 74 5.73 11.52 4.50
N ALA A 75 5.20 10.31 4.70
CA ALA A 75 4.58 9.56 3.62
C ALA A 75 3.21 10.15 3.25
N ASP A 76 2.97 10.34 1.96
CA ASP A 76 1.68 10.77 1.43
C ASP A 76 0.69 9.60 1.37
N LYS A 77 1.18 8.40 1.04
CA LYS A 77 0.35 7.21 0.88
C LYS A 77 1.04 5.95 1.37
N VAL A 78 0.29 5.08 2.05
CA VAL A 78 0.71 3.72 2.41
C VAL A 78 -0.15 2.71 1.66
N PHE A 79 0.49 1.77 0.99
CA PHE A 79 -0.15 0.65 0.28
C PHE A 79 0.07 -0.63 1.09
N LEU A 80 -0.99 -1.18 1.67
CA LEU A 80 -0.95 -2.45 2.39
C LEU A 80 -1.47 -3.58 1.53
N TYR A 81 -0.61 -4.55 1.24
CA TYR A 81 -1.01 -5.75 0.51
C TYR A 81 -1.61 -6.76 1.50
N ILE A 82 -2.87 -7.13 1.30
CA ILE A 82 -3.62 -8.01 2.21
C ILE A 82 -3.68 -9.41 1.60
N TYR A 83 -2.96 -10.39 2.20
CA TYR A 83 -2.98 -11.78 1.76
C TYR A 83 -3.84 -12.69 2.66
N ASP A 84 -3.46 -12.86 3.94
CA ASP A 84 -4.20 -13.72 4.87
C ASP A 84 -4.02 -13.25 6.32
N ILE A 85 -4.85 -12.28 6.73
CA ILE A 85 -4.80 -11.66 8.07
C ILE A 85 -6.09 -11.93 8.86
N PRO A 86 -6.10 -11.76 10.19
CA PRO A 86 -7.31 -11.97 10.98
C PRO A 86 -8.41 -10.99 10.57
N LYS A 87 -9.66 -11.48 10.52
CA LYS A 87 -10.81 -10.71 10.01
C LYS A 87 -11.01 -9.39 10.75
N ASP A 88 -10.78 -9.42 12.05
CA ASP A 88 -10.93 -8.31 12.98
C ASP A 88 -9.95 -7.17 12.64
N ILE A 89 -8.72 -7.53 12.24
CA ILE A 89 -7.70 -6.58 11.78
C ILE A 89 -8.10 -6.00 10.43
N LEU A 90 -8.58 -6.82 9.49
CA LEU A 90 -9.03 -6.30 8.19
C LEU A 90 -10.24 -5.37 8.34
N SER A 91 -11.23 -5.73 9.17
CA SER A 91 -12.38 -4.85 9.45
C SER A 91 -11.95 -3.53 10.09
N PHE A 92 -10.97 -3.56 10.99
CA PHE A 92 -10.37 -2.34 11.52
C PHE A 92 -9.73 -1.50 10.41
N LEU A 93 -8.89 -2.10 9.56
CA LEU A 93 -8.21 -1.41 8.46
C LEU A 93 -9.21 -0.78 7.47
N GLN A 94 -10.29 -1.49 7.13
CA GLN A 94 -11.35 -0.98 6.27
C GLN A 94 -12.03 0.27 6.88
N ASN A 95 -12.33 0.23 8.18
CA ASN A 95 -12.90 1.38 8.89
C ASN A 95 -11.92 2.55 8.99
N TYR A 96 -10.64 2.24 9.26
CA TYR A 96 -9.57 3.23 9.34
C TYR A 96 -9.36 3.94 7.99
N THR A 97 -9.27 3.18 6.89
CA THR A 97 -9.19 3.72 5.53
C THR A 97 -10.42 4.54 5.18
N GLY A 98 -11.64 4.10 5.52
CA GLY A 98 -12.85 4.88 5.26
C GLY A 98 -12.89 6.25 5.96
N SER A 99 -12.19 6.38 7.10
CA SER A 99 -12.06 7.64 7.84
C SER A 99 -10.90 8.51 7.34
N GLN A 100 -9.91 7.91 6.67
CA GLN A 100 -8.68 8.56 6.21
C GLN A 100 -8.27 8.01 4.82
N PRO A 101 -9.10 8.20 3.78
CA PRO A 101 -8.90 7.55 2.48
C PRO A 101 -7.62 8.02 1.79
N ASP A 102 -7.16 9.23 2.09
CA ASP A 102 -5.97 9.82 1.47
C ASP A 102 -4.67 9.17 1.96
N ILE A 103 -4.65 8.56 3.14
CA ILE A 103 -3.41 8.06 3.76
C ILE A 103 -3.16 6.57 3.45
N LEU A 104 -4.21 5.75 3.34
CA LEU A 104 -4.07 4.29 3.32
C LEU A 104 -4.85 3.64 2.18
N THR A 105 -4.17 2.86 1.35
CA THR A 105 -4.78 1.99 0.33
C THR A 105 -4.60 0.52 0.72
N LEU A 106 -5.69 -0.23 0.75
CA LEU A 106 -5.66 -1.68 0.92
C LEU A 106 -5.66 -2.35 -0.46
N VAL A 107 -4.62 -3.11 -0.76
CA VAL A 107 -4.49 -3.86 -2.01
C VAL A 107 -4.80 -5.32 -1.70
N LEU A 108 -5.93 -5.83 -2.20
CA LEU A 108 -6.26 -7.24 -2.02
C LEU A 108 -5.28 -8.09 -2.83
N TRP A 109 -4.43 -8.85 -2.12
CA TRP A 109 -3.36 -9.63 -2.73
C TRP A 109 -3.79 -11.08 -2.85
N ASN A 110 -4.40 -11.41 -3.98
CA ASN A 110 -4.74 -12.77 -4.35
C ASN A 110 -4.10 -13.13 -5.69
N PHE A 111 -3.75 -14.40 -5.86
CA PHE A 111 -3.33 -14.92 -7.15
C PHE A 111 -4.28 -16.04 -7.57
N PRO A 112 -4.76 -16.05 -8.81
CA PRO A 112 -5.36 -17.25 -9.37
C PRO A 112 -4.24 -18.27 -9.55
N ILE A 113 -3.97 -19.08 -8.53
CA ILE A 113 -3.21 -20.31 -8.73
C ILE A 113 -4.15 -21.19 -9.56
N THR A 114 -3.94 -21.23 -10.87
CA THR A 114 -4.73 -22.03 -11.78
C THR A 114 -4.50 -23.50 -11.41
N ASN A 115 -5.41 -24.06 -10.62
CA ASN A 115 -5.45 -25.46 -10.24
C ASN A 115 -5.84 -26.31 -11.47
N GLN A 116 -4.96 -26.39 -12.47
CA GLN A 116 -5.05 -27.36 -13.57
C GLN A 116 -4.00 -28.47 -13.41
N ARG A 117 -3.73 -28.91 -12.19
CA ARG A 117 -3.08 -30.21 -11.96
C ARG A 117 -3.91 -31.06 -11.01
N THR A 118 -4.74 -31.87 -11.65
CA THR A 118 -5.45 -33.03 -11.12
C THR A 118 -4.45 -34.07 -10.59
N SER A 119 -3.89 -33.88 -9.40
CA SER A 119 -3.17 -34.96 -8.68
C SER A 119 -3.10 -34.61 -7.20
N GLN A 120 -3.74 -35.44 -6.38
CA GLN A 120 -3.86 -35.32 -4.91
C GLN A 120 -2.53 -35.61 -4.17
N THR A 121 -1.38 -35.23 -4.74
CA THR A 121 -0.06 -35.59 -4.21
C THR A 121 1.00 -34.48 -4.21
N ASP A 122 0.72 -33.28 -4.71
CA ASP A 122 1.73 -32.20 -4.74
C ASP A 122 1.39 -31.12 -3.71
N ASN A 123 1.79 -31.38 -2.48
CA ASN A 123 1.86 -30.37 -1.42
C ASN A 123 2.89 -29.29 -1.83
N ASN A 124 2.54 -28.00 -1.73
CA ASN A 124 3.35 -26.80 -1.95
C ASN A 124 3.59 -26.34 -3.41
N GLN A 125 2.57 -25.71 -4.02
CA GLN A 125 2.81 -24.69 -5.07
C GLN A 125 2.47 -23.29 -4.55
N ASP A 126 2.78 -23.01 -3.29
CA ASP A 126 2.73 -21.65 -2.77
C ASP A 126 3.88 -20.84 -3.38
N ILE A 127 3.56 -19.69 -3.96
CA ILE A 127 4.59 -18.73 -4.40
C ILE A 127 5.43 -18.39 -3.18
N TRP A 128 6.76 -18.47 -3.33
CA TRP A 128 7.68 -18.20 -2.24
C TRP A 128 7.33 -16.88 -1.54
N ASN A 129 7.24 -16.95 -0.21
CA ASN A 129 6.96 -15.81 0.65
C ASN A 129 5.72 -15.00 0.21
N HIS A 130 4.63 -15.72 -0.11
CA HIS A 130 3.34 -15.14 -0.49
C HIS A 130 3.43 -14.15 -1.66
N GLY A 131 4.46 -14.29 -2.51
CA GLY A 131 4.70 -13.39 -3.63
C GLY A 131 5.17 -12.00 -3.24
N GLN A 132 5.92 -11.84 -2.13
CA GLN A 132 6.46 -10.54 -1.70
C GLN A 132 7.17 -9.77 -2.83
N LEU A 133 8.01 -10.46 -3.62
CA LEU A 133 8.67 -9.83 -4.77
C LEU A 133 7.67 -9.32 -5.82
N LEU A 134 6.63 -10.11 -6.10
CA LEU A 134 5.58 -9.71 -7.04
C LEU A 134 4.78 -8.52 -6.51
N ALA A 135 4.54 -8.45 -5.20
CA ALA A 135 3.81 -7.34 -4.57
C ALA A 135 4.60 -6.03 -4.64
N VAL A 136 5.89 -6.10 -4.31
CA VAL A 136 6.82 -4.97 -4.44
C VAL A 136 6.86 -4.46 -5.89
N GLN A 137 7.00 -5.37 -6.86
CA GLN A 137 7.00 -4.99 -8.27
C GLN A 137 5.66 -4.41 -8.73
N HIS A 138 4.54 -5.00 -8.30
CA HIS A 138 3.22 -4.45 -8.57
C HIS A 138 3.10 -3.02 -8.01
N CYS A 139 3.55 -2.79 -6.77
CA CYS A 139 3.46 -1.48 -6.13
C CYS A 139 4.32 -0.44 -6.86
N LEU A 140 5.54 -0.81 -7.23
CA LEU A 140 6.45 0.01 -8.03
C LEU A 140 5.78 0.44 -9.34
N TYR A 141 5.38 -0.52 -10.18
CA TYR A 141 4.90 -0.21 -11.52
C TYR A 141 3.56 0.54 -11.54
N THR A 142 2.69 0.32 -10.55
CA THR A 142 1.41 1.04 -10.45
C THR A 142 1.58 2.49 -9.98
N ASN A 143 2.61 2.79 -9.18
CA ASN A 143 2.72 4.06 -8.46
C ASN A 143 3.92 4.92 -8.86
N MET A 144 4.91 4.39 -9.58
CA MET A 144 6.13 5.13 -9.95
C MET A 144 5.90 6.36 -10.83
N ALA A 145 4.73 6.48 -11.46
CA ALA A 145 4.36 7.66 -12.25
C ALA A 145 3.62 8.73 -11.42
N GLN A 146 3.17 8.37 -10.21
CA GLN A 146 2.36 9.22 -9.33
C GLN A 146 3.14 9.79 -8.16
N PHE A 147 4.21 9.12 -7.73
CA PHE A 147 5.06 9.54 -6.62
C PHE A 147 6.50 9.74 -7.08
N ASP A 148 7.18 10.73 -6.52
CA ASP A 148 8.60 10.99 -6.78
C ASP A 148 9.48 9.87 -6.20
N TRP A 149 9.07 9.34 -5.05
CA TRP A 149 9.77 8.27 -4.34
C TRP A 149 8.82 7.18 -3.84
N LEU A 150 9.30 5.93 -3.87
CA LEU A 150 8.63 4.79 -3.26
C LEU A 150 9.57 4.10 -2.28
N LEU A 151 9.10 3.91 -1.06
CA LEU A 151 9.79 3.14 -0.02
C LEU A 151 9.16 1.75 0.09
N PHE A 152 9.99 0.70 0.05
CA PHE A 152 9.55 -0.68 0.29
C PHE A 152 10.03 -1.10 1.68
N ILE A 153 9.11 -1.41 2.58
CA ILE A 153 9.44 -1.70 3.98
C ILE A 153 8.43 -2.64 4.63
N ASP A 154 8.91 -3.53 5.48
CA ASP A 154 8.09 -4.43 6.30
C ASP A 154 7.52 -3.70 7.54
N ILE A 155 6.39 -4.18 8.09
CA ILE A 155 5.69 -3.48 9.20
C ILE A 155 6.43 -3.50 10.55
N ASP A 156 7.45 -4.33 10.68
CA ASP A 156 8.32 -4.43 11.85
C ASP A 156 9.66 -3.70 11.65
N GLU A 157 9.86 -3.05 10.51
CA GLU A 157 11.00 -2.22 10.19
C GLU A 157 10.62 -0.74 10.13
N MET A 158 11.59 0.16 10.36
CA MET A 158 11.39 1.59 10.22
C MET A 158 12.68 2.29 9.79
N LEU A 159 12.59 3.07 8.71
CA LEU A 159 13.67 3.95 8.28
C LEU A 159 13.56 5.27 9.05
N VAL A 160 14.43 5.51 10.03
CA VAL A 160 14.41 6.77 10.82
C VAL A 160 15.53 7.70 10.37
N PRO A 161 15.24 8.89 9.83
CA PRO A 161 16.27 9.86 9.47
C PRO A 161 17.05 10.34 10.71
N LEU A 162 18.38 10.39 10.61
CA LEU A 162 19.24 10.87 11.72
C LEU A 162 19.52 12.37 11.67
N LYS A 163 19.47 12.97 10.48
CA LYS A 163 19.84 14.37 10.21
C LYS A 163 18.72 15.20 9.57
N ALA A 164 17.54 14.62 9.40
CA ALA A 164 16.34 15.24 8.85
C ALA A 164 15.16 14.85 9.75
N ARG A 165 14.01 15.53 9.62
CA ARG A 165 12.79 15.21 10.38
C ARG A 165 11.89 14.22 9.64
N THR A 166 11.88 14.27 8.31
CA THR A 166 11.01 13.43 7.45
C THR A 166 11.80 12.78 6.32
N TRP A 167 11.18 11.80 5.64
CA TRP A 167 11.77 11.18 4.45
C TRP A 167 11.89 12.15 3.27
N PRO A 168 10.89 12.99 2.93
CA PRO A 168 11.05 14.00 1.88
C PRO A 168 12.22 14.96 2.15
N GLU A 169 12.42 15.41 3.40
CA GLU A 169 13.55 16.27 3.78
C GLU A 169 14.90 15.54 3.67
N LEU A 170 14.94 14.25 4.01
CA LEU A 170 16.13 13.43 3.81
C LEU A 170 16.48 13.28 2.32
N LEU A 171 15.47 13.07 1.48
CA LEU A 171 15.63 12.78 0.05
C LEU A 171 15.96 14.02 -0.78
N SER A 172 15.42 15.20 -0.41
CA SER A 172 15.75 16.46 -1.09
C SER A 172 17.25 16.75 -1.05
N GLY A 173 17.90 16.50 0.09
CA GLY A 173 19.35 16.65 0.25
C GLY A 173 20.21 15.62 -0.50
N ILE A 174 19.61 14.56 -1.05
CA ILE A 174 20.33 13.55 -1.88
C ILE A 174 20.27 13.93 -3.36
N VAL A 175 19.15 14.51 -3.82
CA VAL A 175 18.95 14.84 -5.25
C VAL A 175 19.70 16.12 -5.66
N GLY A 176 20.23 16.89 -4.70
CA GLY A 176 20.91 18.15 -4.99
C GLY A 176 19.93 19.22 -5.49
N LEU A 177 18.70 19.21 -4.99
CA LEU A 177 17.65 20.20 -5.30
C LEU A 177 17.84 21.50 -4.48
N ASP A 178 19.09 21.88 -4.26
CA ASP A 178 19.55 23.01 -3.43
C ASP A 178 19.56 24.34 -4.21
#